data_AF-A0A3D2N0X2-F1
#
_entry.id   AF-A0A3D2N0X2-F1
#
_cell.length_a   1.000
_cell.length_b   1.000
_cell.length_c   1.000
_cell.angle_alpha   90.00
_cell.angle_beta   90.00
_cell.angle_gamma   90.00
#
_symmetry.space_group_name_H-M   'P 1'
#
loop_
_entity.id
_entity.type
_entity.pdbx_description
1 polymer ?
#
loop_
_entity_poly.entity_id
_entity_poly.type
_entity_poly.pdbx_seq_one_letter_code
_entity_poly.pdbx_strand_id
1 'polypeptide(L)'
;MSIQLNRKVSWILLVVTVIFFAVVKLYNNYKDRTLLTEENAKTIASLFTDDWEYKCVKDGSDGNLHYCFRDTELGFDFTIINDRDGSDLCTWDYDYCDILKERCAASLDELCSPHQAEWEMESRGGIISGKDKKKSSYSVSLTLTESTYADERRSLTDFYKNVWETVKAQDKKNAIDELIVYVRVKNESIHEGGEYTPQRGYIDHEDADDD
;
A
#
# COMPACT_ATOMS: atom_id res chain seq x y z
N MET A 1 -17.83 46.83 -31.09
CA MET A 1 -17.94 45.48 -30.50
C MET A 1 -16.55 44.86 -30.41
N SER A 2 -15.76 45.15 -29.36
CA SER A 2 -14.54 44.38 -29.00
C SER A 2 -13.85 44.89 -27.72
N ILE A 3 -14.53 44.82 -26.56
CA ILE A 3 -13.90 45.09 -25.24
C ILE A 3 -14.01 43.87 -24.30
N GLN A 4 -14.79 42.84 -24.68
CA GLN A 4 -15.03 41.65 -23.86
C GLN A 4 -13.92 40.58 -23.93
N LEU A 5 -13.01 40.64 -24.91
CA LEU A 5 -11.98 39.61 -25.09
C LEU A 5 -10.77 39.78 -24.14
N ASN A 6 -10.52 41.00 -23.64
CA ASN A 6 -9.31 41.29 -22.84
C ASN A 6 -9.44 40.92 -21.34
N ARG A 7 -10.67 40.78 -20.82
CA ARG A 7 -10.87 40.41 -19.41
C ARG A 7 -10.64 38.91 -19.17
N LYS A 8 -11.09 38.04 -20.09
CA LYS A 8 -10.98 36.57 -19.89
C LYS A 8 -9.53 36.07 -19.94
N VAL A 9 -8.70 36.64 -20.80
CA VAL A 9 -7.26 36.31 -20.87
C VAL A 9 -6.52 36.77 -19.62
N SER A 10 -6.92 37.91 -19.04
CA SER A 10 -6.32 38.44 -17.81
C SER A 10 -6.65 37.61 -16.56
N TRP A 11 -7.84 37.02 -16.48
CA TRP A 11 -8.21 36.13 -15.38
C TRP A 11 -7.50 34.77 -15.45
N ILE A 12 -7.33 34.21 -16.65
CA ILE A 12 -6.63 32.93 -16.84
C ILE A 12 -5.14 33.09 -16.49
N LEU A 13 -4.49 34.18 -16.92
CA LEU A 13 -3.10 34.48 -16.53
C LEU A 13 -2.95 34.66 -15.02
N LEU A 14 -3.92 35.28 -14.34
CA LEU A 14 -3.86 35.48 -12.89
C LEU A 14 -4.05 34.17 -12.11
N VAL A 15 -4.95 33.29 -12.57
CA VAL A 15 -5.17 31.96 -11.97
C VAL A 15 -3.96 31.05 -12.19
N VAL A 16 -3.38 31.03 -13.39
CA VAL A 16 -2.17 30.23 -13.67
C VAL A 16 -0.97 30.75 -12.87
N THR A 17 -0.86 32.06 -12.66
CA THR A 17 0.20 32.65 -11.84
C THR A 17 0.00 32.31 -10.35
N VAL A 18 -1.22 32.35 -9.82
CA VAL A 18 -1.51 31.94 -8.43
C VAL A 18 -1.26 30.45 -8.22
N ILE A 19 -1.63 29.59 -9.16
CA ILE A 19 -1.34 28.15 -9.09
C ILE A 19 0.17 27.91 -9.18
N PHE A 20 0.89 28.61 -10.07
CA PHE A 20 2.34 28.50 -10.17
C PHE A 20 3.05 29.00 -8.90
N PHE A 21 2.60 30.09 -8.28
CA PHE A 21 3.13 30.55 -6.99
C PHE A 21 2.76 29.63 -5.82
N ALA A 22 1.58 29.00 -5.83
CA ALA A 22 1.19 28.00 -4.84
C ALA A 22 2.05 26.73 -4.96
N VAL A 23 2.26 26.25 -6.19
CA VAL A 23 3.11 25.08 -6.48
C VAL A 23 4.59 25.39 -6.22
N VAL A 24 5.08 26.60 -6.53
CA VAL A 24 6.46 27.03 -6.22
C VAL A 24 6.67 27.30 -4.73
N LYS A 25 5.66 27.80 -3.99
CA LYS A 25 5.72 27.84 -2.51
C LYS A 25 5.74 26.44 -1.91
N LEU A 26 4.93 25.52 -2.42
CA LEU A 26 4.97 24.10 -2.06
C LEU A 26 6.34 23.49 -2.38
N TYR A 27 6.92 23.80 -3.54
CA TYR A 27 8.20 23.25 -3.99
C TYR A 27 9.42 23.85 -3.26
N ASN A 28 9.40 25.15 -2.92
CA ASN A 28 10.47 25.77 -2.13
C ASN A 28 10.35 25.46 -0.63
N ASN A 29 9.16 25.09 -0.14
CA ASN A 29 8.99 24.52 1.21
C ASN A 29 9.46 23.07 1.35
N TYR A 30 9.83 22.35 0.28
CA TYR A 30 10.40 21.01 0.44
C TYR A 30 11.75 21.00 1.18
N LYS A 31 12.39 22.17 1.37
CA LYS A 31 13.57 22.33 2.24
C LYS A 31 13.24 22.78 3.67
N ASP A 32 12.02 23.24 3.93
CA ASP A 32 11.50 23.51 5.27
C ASP A 32 10.55 22.37 5.62
N ARG A 33 11.07 21.36 6.33
CA ARG A 33 10.35 20.22 6.94
C ARG A 33 9.27 20.73 7.90
N THR A 34 8.24 21.33 7.34
CA THR A 34 7.12 21.92 8.05
C THR A 34 6.20 20.76 8.38
N LEU A 35 6.18 20.42 9.66
CA LEU A 35 5.16 19.63 10.35
C LEU A 35 3.87 19.61 9.55
N LEU A 36 3.31 18.43 9.26
CA LEU A 36 1.92 18.32 8.85
C LEU A 36 1.12 19.21 9.82
N THR A 37 0.47 20.26 9.37
CA THR A 37 -0.37 21.10 10.23
C THR A 37 -1.79 20.56 10.17
N GLU A 38 -2.66 20.93 11.12
CA GLU A 38 -4.07 20.55 11.03
C GLU A 38 -4.72 21.03 9.71
N GLU A 39 -4.38 22.24 9.25
CA GLU A 39 -4.88 22.80 7.99
C GLU A 39 -4.37 22.00 6.77
N ASN A 40 -3.09 21.59 6.78
CA ASN A 40 -2.52 20.74 5.74
C ASN A 40 -3.11 19.33 5.78
N ALA A 41 -3.38 18.76 6.95
CA ALA A 41 -4.03 17.46 7.10
C ALA A 41 -5.45 17.46 6.53
N LYS A 42 -6.24 18.50 6.81
CA LYS A 42 -7.56 18.73 6.20
C LYS A 42 -7.48 18.87 4.68
N THR A 43 -6.45 19.56 4.20
CA THR A 43 -6.20 19.72 2.76
C THR A 43 -5.81 18.39 2.11
N ILE A 44 -4.98 17.58 2.75
CA ILE A 44 -4.61 16.23 2.30
C ILE A 44 -5.85 15.33 2.21
N ALA A 45 -6.71 15.34 3.22
CA ALA A 45 -7.99 14.63 3.18
C ALA A 45 -8.82 15.04 1.94
N SER A 46 -8.83 16.32 1.57
CA SER A 46 -9.55 16.79 0.38
C SER A 46 -8.84 16.56 -0.97
N LEU A 47 -7.53 16.28 -0.97
CA LEU A 47 -6.70 16.20 -2.17
C LEU A 47 -6.32 14.77 -2.58
N PHE A 48 -6.18 13.86 -1.61
CA PHE A 48 -5.70 12.50 -1.87
C PHE A 48 -6.82 11.53 -2.24
N THR A 49 -8.00 11.63 -1.61
CA THR A 49 -9.19 10.85 -1.99
C THR A 49 -10.45 11.62 -1.61
N ASP A 50 -11.55 11.48 -2.36
CA ASP A 50 -12.86 12.02 -1.95
C ASP A 50 -13.44 11.28 -0.72
N ASP A 51 -12.78 10.18 -0.31
CA ASP A 51 -13.29 9.24 0.68
C ASP A 51 -12.61 9.37 2.05
N TRP A 52 -11.62 10.25 2.21
CA TRP A 52 -10.90 10.42 3.48
C TRP A 52 -11.46 11.58 4.30
N GLU A 53 -11.81 11.30 5.55
CA GLU A 53 -12.30 12.29 6.50
C GLU A 53 -11.27 12.51 7.61
N TYR A 54 -10.76 13.75 7.75
CA TYR A 54 -9.91 14.11 8.88
C TYR A 54 -10.70 14.07 10.20
N LYS A 55 -10.17 13.41 11.22
CA LYS A 55 -10.81 13.27 12.54
C LYS A 55 -10.17 14.16 13.59
N CYS A 56 -8.88 14.00 13.82
CA CYS A 56 -8.17 14.71 14.89
C CYS A 56 -6.65 14.62 14.74
N VAL A 57 -5.94 15.35 15.58
CA VAL A 57 -4.51 15.20 15.84
C VAL A 57 -4.32 14.76 17.28
N LYS A 58 -3.36 13.87 17.53
CA LYS A 58 -2.98 13.38 18.86
C LYS A 58 -1.48 13.49 19.04
N ASP A 59 -1.05 13.75 20.27
CA ASP A 59 0.34 13.58 20.66
C ASP A 59 0.64 12.08 20.80
N GLY A 60 1.56 11.58 19.98
CA GLY A 60 2.07 10.21 20.09
C GLY A 60 2.99 10.07 21.31
N SER A 61 3.03 8.88 21.91
CA SER A 61 3.95 8.57 23.00
C SER A 61 5.43 8.60 22.60
N ASP A 62 5.68 8.58 21.29
CA ASP A 62 6.97 8.74 20.62
C ASP A 62 7.40 10.22 20.45
N GLY A 63 6.54 11.17 20.86
CA GLY A 63 6.77 12.60 20.70
C GLY A 63 6.48 13.11 19.27
N ASN A 64 5.88 12.29 18.42
CA ASN A 64 5.41 12.64 17.09
C ASN A 64 3.95 13.08 17.11
N LEU A 65 3.52 13.83 16.09
CA LEU A 65 2.10 14.17 15.91
C LEU A 65 1.43 13.11 15.03
N HIS A 66 0.33 12.56 15.54
CA HIS A 66 -0.45 11.51 14.92
C HIS A 66 -1.75 12.12 14.38
N TYR A 67 -1.87 12.20 13.06
CA TYR A 67 -3.04 12.72 12.38
C TYR A 67 -3.98 11.58 12.03
N CYS A 68 -5.15 11.54 12.67
CA CYS A 68 -6.13 10.49 12.49
C CYS A 68 -7.11 10.86 11.38
N PHE A 69 -7.37 9.90 10.51
CA PHE A 69 -8.29 9.98 9.39
C PHE A 69 -9.23 8.79 9.40
N ARG A 70 -10.32 8.87 8.65
CA ARG A 70 -11.22 7.77 8.38
C ARG A 70 -11.37 7.60 6.87
N ASP A 71 -11.20 6.38 6.39
CA ASP A 71 -11.65 6.01 5.06
C ASP A 71 -13.16 5.74 5.13
N THR A 72 -13.95 6.68 4.63
CA THR A 72 -15.42 6.66 4.76
C THR A 72 -16.08 5.60 3.88
N GLU A 73 -15.42 5.18 2.80
CA GLU A 73 -15.92 4.09 1.96
C GLU A 73 -15.61 2.72 2.58
N LEU A 74 -14.38 2.54 3.10
CA LEU A 74 -13.95 1.27 3.68
C LEU A 74 -14.35 1.11 5.14
N GLY A 75 -14.67 2.21 5.82
CA GLY A 75 -15.23 2.22 7.16
C GLY A 75 -14.23 2.06 8.30
N PHE A 76 -12.94 2.30 8.08
CA PHE A 76 -11.90 2.21 9.11
C PHE A 76 -11.13 3.51 9.31
N ASP A 77 -10.51 3.63 10.48
CA ASP A 77 -9.69 4.78 10.85
C ASP A 77 -8.21 4.41 10.69
N PHE A 78 -7.39 5.36 10.24
CA PHE A 78 -5.95 5.21 10.04
C PHE A 78 -5.21 6.47 10.47
N THR A 79 -3.89 6.38 10.56
CA THR A 79 -3.04 7.47 11.07
C THR A 79 -1.93 7.82 10.09
N ILE A 80 -1.67 9.11 9.92
CA ILE A 80 -0.44 9.63 9.33
C ILE A 80 0.41 10.19 10.47
N ILE A 81 1.57 9.60 10.69
CA ILE A 81 2.52 9.99 11.74
C ILE A 81 3.55 10.90 11.08
N ASN A 82 3.61 12.14 11.55
CA ASN A 82 4.65 13.07 11.14
C ASN A 82 5.88 12.84 12.02
N ASP A 83 6.84 12.07 11.49
CA ASP A 83 8.12 11.88 12.16
C ASP A 83 8.96 13.16 12.04
N ARG A 84 9.61 13.54 13.15
CA ARG A 84 10.50 14.71 13.22
C ARG A 84 11.68 14.62 12.23
N ASP A 85 12.02 13.41 11.80
CA ASP A 85 13.06 13.16 10.80
C ASP A 85 12.59 13.34 9.34
N GLY A 86 11.31 13.64 9.13
CA GLY A 86 10.71 13.94 7.83
C GLY A 86 10.24 12.72 7.06
N SER A 87 10.12 11.56 7.70
CA SER A 87 9.43 10.37 7.19
C SER A 87 7.98 10.36 7.67
N ASP A 88 7.03 10.69 6.79
CA ASP A 88 5.62 10.50 7.12
C ASP A 88 5.29 9.00 7.00
N LEU A 89 4.90 8.36 8.12
CA LEU A 89 4.41 6.99 8.14
C LEU A 89 2.89 7.01 8.04
N CYS A 90 2.33 6.41 7.00
CA CYS A 90 0.89 6.21 6.86
C CYS A 90 0.53 4.78 7.25
N THR A 91 -0.38 4.60 8.21
CA THR A 91 -0.81 3.26 8.64
C THR A 91 -1.84 2.63 7.72
N TRP A 92 -2.38 3.39 6.75
CA TRP A 92 -3.48 2.95 5.89
C TRP A 92 -3.21 1.61 5.20
N ASP A 93 -2.00 1.39 4.68
CA ASP A 93 -1.67 0.12 4.02
C ASP A 93 -1.68 -1.07 5.00
N TYR A 94 -1.33 -0.86 6.28
CA TYR A 94 -1.38 -1.91 7.29
C TYR A 94 -2.83 -2.20 7.70
N ASP A 95 -3.58 -1.14 7.99
CA ASP A 95 -4.98 -1.23 8.40
C ASP A 95 -5.84 -1.86 7.26
N TYR A 96 -5.57 -1.50 6.00
CA TYR A 96 -6.21 -2.11 4.84
C TYR A 96 -5.80 -3.57 4.63
N CYS A 97 -4.54 -3.93 4.91
CA CYS A 97 -4.09 -5.32 4.87
C CYS A 97 -4.87 -6.20 5.86
N ASP A 98 -5.12 -5.71 7.08
CA ASP A 98 -5.89 -6.46 8.07
C ASP A 98 -7.36 -6.64 7.66
N ILE A 99 -7.96 -5.65 6.99
CA ILE A 99 -9.28 -5.79 6.38
C ILE A 99 -9.29 -6.84 5.27
N LEU A 100 -8.26 -6.84 4.41
CA LEU A 100 -8.14 -7.84 3.36
C LEU A 100 -7.99 -9.24 3.93
N LYS A 101 -7.15 -9.42 4.96
CA LYS A 101 -7.01 -10.68 5.70
C LYS A 101 -8.33 -11.21 6.18
N GLU A 102 -9.12 -10.38 6.86
CA GLU A 102 -10.42 -10.81 7.39
C GLU A 102 -11.37 -11.22 6.25
N ARG A 103 -11.38 -10.46 5.14
CA ARG A 103 -12.26 -10.73 3.99
C ARG A 103 -11.88 -12.00 3.22
N CYS A 104 -10.59 -12.32 3.11
CA CYS A 104 -10.12 -13.48 2.36
C CYS A 104 -9.95 -14.73 3.23
N ALA A 105 -9.96 -14.62 4.57
CA ALA A 105 -9.60 -15.69 5.48
C ALA A 105 -10.30 -17.03 5.19
N ALA A 106 -11.64 -17.03 5.13
CA ALA A 106 -12.39 -18.27 4.90
C ALA A 106 -12.06 -18.92 3.54
N SER A 107 -11.90 -18.11 2.48
CA SER A 107 -11.55 -18.62 1.16
C SER A 107 -10.12 -19.11 1.10
N LEU A 108 -9.17 -18.41 1.74
CA LEU A 108 -7.78 -18.84 1.82
C LEU A 108 -7.63 -20.10 2.66
N ASP A 109 -8.37 -20.24 3.77
CA ASP A 109 -8.40 -21.47 4.56
C ASP A 109 -8.90 -22.66 3.74
N GLU A 110 -9.99 -22.48 2.98
CA GLU A 110 -10.53 -23.51 2.09
C GLU A 110 -9.55 -23.89 0.97
N LEU A 111 -8.89 -22.89 0.36
CA LEU A 111 -7.88 -23.09 -0.68
C LEU A 111 -6.62 -23.78 -0.16
N CYS A 112 -6.18 -23.45 1.05
CA CYS A 112 -4.92 -23.92 1.63
C CYS A 112 -5.05 -25.31 2.26
N SER A 113 -6.24 -25.67 2.75
CA SER A 113 -6.47 -26.93 3.49
C SER A 113 -6.10 -28.20 2.70
N PRO A 114 -6.47 -28.39 1.41
CA PRO A 114 -6.09 -29.57 0.63
C PRO A 114 -4.58 -29.74 0.47
N HIS A 115 -3.84 -28.63 0.50
CA HIS A 115 -2.39 -28.58 0.38
C HIS A 115 -1.69 -28.62 1.75
N GLN A 116 -2.42 -28.71 2.86
CA GLN A 116 -1.85 -28.60 4.21
C GLN A 116 -0.97 -27.35 4.36
N ALA A 117 -1.37 -26.27 3.69
CA ALA A 117 -0.64 -25.01 3.68
C ALA A 117 -1.10 -24.13 4.84
N GLU A 118 -0.17 -23.53 5.56
CA GLU A 118 -0.42 -22.41 6.46
C GLU A 118 -0.26 -21.11 5.66
N TRP A 119 -1.08 -20.10 5.92
CA TRP A 119 -0.97 -18.82 5.23
C TRP A 119 -0.91 -17.65 6.21
N GLU A 120 -0.16 -16.63 5.83
CA GLU A 120 -0.08 -15.34 6.53
C GLU A 120 -0.08 -14.23 5.48
N MET A 121 -0.63 -13.07 5.80
CA MET A 121 -0.61 -11.92 4.91
C MET A 121 0.02 -10.72 5.62
N GLU A 122 0.77 -9.93 4.88
CA GLU A 122 1.47 -8.76 5.41
C GLU A 122 1.43 -7.61 4.42
N SER A 123 1.40 -6.39 4.95
CA SER A 123 1.72 -5.19 4.17
C SER A 123 3.23 -5.02 4.17
N ARG A 124 3.85 -4.77 3.01
CA ARG A 124 5.28 -4.49 2.91
C ARG A 124 5.61 -3.00 2.98
N GLY A 125 4.64 -2.19 3.42
CA GLY A 125 4.79 -0.78 3.78
C GLY A 125 5.12 0.13 2.60
N GLY A 126 4.17 0.97 2.20
CA GLY A 126 4.46 2.18 1.43
C GLY A 126 5.00 3.27 2.36
N ILE A 127 6.32 3.47 2.45
CA ILE A 127 6.85 4.75 2.96
C ILE A 127 6.42 5.82 1.95
N ILE A 128 5.58 6.77 2.38
CA ILE A 128 5.22 7.95 1.58
C ILE A 128 6.46 8.88 1.52
N SER A 129 7.45 8.50 0.74
CA SER A 129 8.54 9.39 0.34
C SER A 129 8.00 10.25 -0.81
N GLY A 130 7.79 11.55 -0.56
CA GLY A 130 7.12 12.50 -1.46
C GLY A 130 7.78 12.77 -2.83
N LYS A 131 8.56 11.84 -3.38
CA LYS A 131 9.10 11.87 -4.76
C LYS A 131 8.81 10.61 -5.57
N ASP A 132 8.60 9.48 -4.92
CA ASP A 132 8.33 8.21 -5.60
C ASP A 132 6.94 7.74 -5.19
N LYS A 133 6.03 7.61 -6.16
CA LYS A 133 4.81 6.82 -5.98
C LYS A 133 5.24 5.38 -5.75
N LYS A 134 5.67 5.03 -4.54
CA LYS A 134 5.95 3.64 -4.20
C LYS A 134 4.62 2.91 -4.25
N LYS A 135 4.61 1.82 -5.03
CA LYS A 135 3.48 0.92 -5.18
C LYS A 135 3.15 0.32 -3.81
N SER A 136 1.90 0.36 -3.38
CA SER A 136 1.49 -0.38 -2.19
C SER A 136 1.65 -1.87 -2.50
N SER A 137 2.62 -2.51 -1.83
CA SER A 137 2.96 -3.91 -2.05
C SER A 137 2.49 -4.74 -0.86
N TYR A 138 1.77 -5.80 -1.17
CA TYR A 138 1.21 -6.74 -0.21
C TYR A 138 1.81 -8.11 -0.49
N SER A 139 1.89 -8.95 0.53
CA SER A 139 2.32 -10.33 0.35
C SER A 139 1.47 -11.31 1.11
N VAL A 140 1.25 -12.49 0.51
CA VAL A 140 0.78 -13.69 1.20
C VAL A 140 1.93 -14.66 1.29
N SER A 141 2.30 -15.07 2.49
CA SER A 141 3.27 -16.13 2.76
C SER A 141 2.54 -17.45 2.94
N LEU A 142 2.86 -18.45 2.13
CA LEU A 142 2.38 -19.82 2.23
C LEU A 142 3.49 -20.69 2.80
N THR A 143 3.19 -21.44 3.85
CA THR A 143 4.11 -22.39 4.46
C THR A 143 3.58 -23.81 4.21
N LEU A 144 4.30 -24.57 3.40
CA LEU A 144 3.95 -25.93 2.97
C LEU A 144 4.82 -26.96 3.68
N THR A 145 4.35 -28.20 3.83
CA THR A 145 5.25 -29.30 4.26
C THR A 145 6.18 -29.72 3.11
N GLU A 146 7.34 -30.29 3.44
CA GLU A 146 8.30 -30.80 2.45
C GLU A 146 7.66 -31.83 1.50
N SER A 147 6.85 -32.75 2.04
CA SER A 147 6.09 -33.72 1.24
C SER A 147 5.14 -33.06 0.24
N THR A 148 4.45 -31.98 0.66
CA THR A 148 3.56 -31.24 -0.25
C THR A 148 4.35 -30.51 -1.33
N TYR A 149 5.50 -29.95 -0.98
CA TYR A 149 6.32 -29.17 -1.91
C TYR A 149 7.04 -30.06 -2.94
N ALA A 150 7.59 -31.20 -2.51
CA ALA A 150 8.39 -32.11 -3.33
C ALA A 150 7.59 -32.80 -4.44
N ASP A 151 6.33 -33.13 -4.19
CA ASP A 151 5.49 -33.87 -5.15
C ASP A 151 4.94 -32.96 -6.28
N GLU A 152 4.98 -31.62 -6.14
CA GLU A 152 4.09 -30.72 -6.88
C GLU A 152 4.68 -29.35 -7.34
N ARG A 153 6.01 -29.17 -7.38
CA ARG A 153 6.68 -27.86 -7.67
C ARG A 153 6.13 -27.06 -8.87
N ARG A 154 5.59 -27.72 -9.92
CA ARG A 154 4.93 -27.05 -11.06
C ARG A 154 3.40 -27.10 -11.03
N SER A 155 2.79 -28.09 -10.39
CA SER A 155 1.32 -28.23 -10.32
C SER A 155 0.68 -27.27 -9.31
N LEU A 156 1.45 -26.72 -8.37
CA LEU A 156 0.95 -25.70 -7.43
C LEU A 156 0.84 -24.29 -8.04
N THR A 157 1.24 -24.08 -9.30
CA THR A 157 1.10 -22.77 -9.98
C THR A 157 -0.36 -22.29 -9.98
N ASP A 158 -1.30 -23.20 -10.24
CA ASP A 158 -2.73 -22.88 -10.20
C ASP A 158 -3.20 -22.58 -8.77
N PHE A 159 -2.65 -23.26 -7.77
CA PHE A 159 -2.90 -22.94 -6.37
C PHE A 159 -2.42 -21.52 -6.00
N TYR A 160 -1.18 -21.16 -6.33
CA TYR A 160 -0.64 -19.82 -6.06
C TYR A 160 -1.41 -18.72 -6.80
N LYS A 161 -1.79 -19.00 -8.05
CA LYS A 161 -2.67 -18.14 -8.84
C LYS A 161 -4.03 -17.95 -8.16
N ASN A 162 -4.65 -19.03 -7.69
CA ASN A 162 -5.94 -18.96 -7.02
C ASN A 162 -5.86 -18.19 -5.69
N VAL A 163 -4.76 -18.31 -4.94
CA VAL A 163 -4.49 -17.48 -3.75
C VAL A 163 -4.40 -16.00 -4.15
N TRP A 164 -3.65 -15.69 -5.20
CA TRP A 164 -3.54 -14.32 -5.72
C TRP A 164 -4.90 -13.75 -6.14
N GLU A 165 -5.67 -14.51 -6.93
CA GLU A 165 -7.00 -14.11 -7.42
C GLU A 165 -7.99 -13.92 -6.27
N THR A 166 -7.92 -14.76 -5.24
CA THR A 166 -8.78 -14.66 -4.05
C THR A 166 -8.55 -13.35 -3.30
N VAL A 167 -7.29 -12.98 -3.08
CA VAL A 167 -6.97 -11.70 -2.45
C VAL A 167 -7.36 -10.53 -3.35
N LYS A 168 -7.04 -10.59 -4.64
CA LYS A 168 -7.36 -9.50 -5.57
C LYS A 168 -8.87 -9.29 -5.74
N ALA A 169 -9.68 -10.35 -5.64
CA ALA A 169 -11.13 -10.24 -5.64
C ALA A 169 -11.70 -9.47 -4.44
N GLN A 170 -10.98 -9.46 -3.30
CA GLN A 170 -11.35 -8.69 -2.11
C GLN A 170 -10.82 -7.25 -2.13
N ASP A 171 -9.88 -6.92 -3.03
CA ASP A 171 -9.31 -5.58 -3.25
C ASP A 171 -10.24 -4.68 -4.08
N LYS A 172 -11.39 -4.32 -3.51
CA LYS A 172 -12.43 -3.52 -4.19
C LYS A 172 -11.97 -2.12 -4.61
N LYS A 173 -10.95 -1.58 -3.95
CA LYS A 173 -10.38 -0.24 -4.22
C LYS A 173 -9.30 -0.25 -5.28
N ASN A 174 -8.88 -1.43 -5.74
CA ASN A 174 -7.69 -1.58 -6.55
C ASN A 174 -6.48 -0.88 -5.91
N ALA A 175 -6.37 -0.98 -4.58
CA ALA A 175 -5.33 -0.33 -3.81
C ALA A 175 -4.04 -1.17 -3.77
N ILE A 176 -4.14 -2.47 -4.12
CA ILE A 176 -2.98 -3.32 -4.27
C ILE A 176 -2.38 -3.13 -5.67
N ASP A 177 -1.30 -2.34 -5.74
CA ASP A 177 -0.51 -2.19 -6.95
C ASP A 177 0.28 -3.47 -7.28
N GLU A 178 0.76 -4.14 -6.24
CA GLU A 178 1.52 -5.38 -6.35
C GLU A 178 1.17 -6.35 -5.21
N LEU A 179 0.82 -7.58 -5.58
CA LEU A 179 0.62 -8.69 -4.65
C LEU A 179 1.57 -9.81 -5.02
N ILE A 180 2.37 -10.26 -4.05
CA ILE A 180 3.33 -11.36 -4.21
C ILE A 180 2.91 -12.51 -3.29
N VAL A 181 2.84 -13.73 -3.84
CA VAL A 181 2.64 -14.93 -3.03
C VAL A 181 4.00 -15.58 -2.79
N TYR A 182 4.50 -15.51 -1.56
CA TYR A 182 5.72 -16.21 -1.14
C TYR A 182 5.39 -17.63 -0.72
N VAL A 183 6.27 -18.56 -1.06
CA VAL A 183 6.16 -19.97 -0.67
C VAL A 183 7.39 -20.31 0.15
N ARG A 184 7.19 -21.00 1.27
CA ARG A 184 8.22 -21.49 2.17
C ARG A 184 7.92 -22.94 2.53
N VAL A 185 8.97 -23.73 2.78
CA VAL A 185 8.83 -25.12 3.20
C VAL A 185 9.08 -25.28 4.71
N LYS A 186 8.22 -26.06 5.37
CA LYS A 186 8.18 -26.33 6.81
C LYS A 186 9.08 -27.51 7.16
N ASN A 187 10.37 -27.39 6.85
CA ASN A 187 11.47 -28.10 7.49
C ASN A 187 12.78 -27.70 6.81
N GLU A 188 13.81 -27.65 7.64
CA GLU A 188 15.19 -27.35 7.29
C GLU A 188 15.53 -25.88 7.05
N SER A 189 16.73 -25.56 7.54
CA SER A 189 17.43 -24.29 7.61
C SER A 189 17.84 -23.73 6.25
N ILE A 190 16.98 -23.88 5.25
CA ILE A 190 17.22 -23.58 3.84
C ILE A 190 16.08 -22.68 3.36
N HIS A 191 16.41 -21.69 2.54
CA HIS A 191 15.44 -20.81 1.90
C HIS A 191 14.70 -21.52 0.76
N GLU A 192 14.31 -22.79 0.94
CA GLU A 192 13.56 -23.52 -0.08
C GLU A 192 12.16 -22.91 -0.23
N GLY A 193 11.85 -22.49 -1.46
CA GLY A 193 10.61 -21.83 -1.77
C GLY A 193 10.73 -20.90 -2.97
N GLY A 194 9.77 -20.00 -3.12
CA GLY A 194 9.70 -19.16 -4.30
C GLY A 194 8.71 -18.03 -4.15
N GLU A 195 8.52 -17.30 -5.23
CA GLU A 195 7.49 -16.27 -5.29
C GLU A 195 6.67 -16.37 -6.57
N TYR A 196 5.38 -16.07 -6.44
CA TYR A 196 4.45 -15.99 -7.57
C TYR A 196 3.90 -14.58 -7.74
N THR A 197 3.95 -14.09 -8.98
CA THR A 197 3.11 -12.96 -9.44
C THR A 197 2.45 -13.32 -10.78
N PRO A 198 1.29 -12.74 -11.12
CA PRO A 198 0.65 -13.00 -12.42
C PRO A 198 1.50 -12.64 -13.62
N GLN A 199 2.40 -11.65 -13.48
CA GLN A 199 3.27 -11.18 -14.54
C GLN A 199 4.46 -12.10 -14.79
N ARG A 200 4.98 -12.75 -13.74
CA ARG A 200 6.20 -13.56 -13.80
C ARG A 200 5.95 -15.06 -13.72
N GLY A 201 4.77 -15.48 -13.25
CA GLY A 201 4.55 -16.85 -12.83
C GLY A 201 5.29 -17.17 -11.52
N TYR A 202 5.40 -18.46 -11.21
CA TYR A 202 6.17 -18.93 -10.06
C TYR A 202 7.66 -18.96 -10.41
N ILE A 203 8.48 -18.37 -9.53
CA ILE A 203 9.94 -18.38 -9.59
C ILE A 203 10.45 -19.10 -8.34
N ASP A 204 11.14 -20.22 -8.54
CA ASP A 204 11.86 -20.92 -7.48
C ASP A 204 13.07 -20.08 -7.07
N HIS A 205 13.25 -19.88 -5.78
CA HIS A 205 14.47 -19.34 -5.21
C HIS A 205 15.35 -20.56 -4.87
N GLU A 206 15.97 -21.14 -5.90
CA GLU A 206 17.07 -22.08 -5.65
C GLU A 206 18.16 -21.31 -4.89
N ASP A 207 18.76 -21.97 -3.89
CA ASP A 207 19.81 -21.40 -3.06
C ASP A 207 20.77 -20.61 -3.96
N ALA A 208 20.88 -19.30 -3.69
CA ALA A 208 22.02 -18.53 -4.15
C ALA A 208 23.26 -18.94 -3.33
N ASP A 209 23.55 -20.24 -3.29
CA ASP A 209 24.83 -20.80 -2.93
C ASP A 209 25.65 -20.89 -4.23
N ASP A 210 26.02 -19.72 -4.76
CA ASP A 210 27.08 -19.60 -5.76
C ASP A 210 28.29 -18.91 -5.11
N ASP A 211 29.31 -19.75 -4.88
CA ASP A 211 30.76 -19.50 -4.69
C ASP A 211 31.33 -18.93 -3.38
#